data_AF-A0A4U0SL30-F1
#
_entry.id   AF-A0A4U0SL30-F1
#
_cell.length_a   1.000
_cell.length_b   1.000
_cell.length_c   1.000
_cell.angle_alpha   90.00
_cell.angle_beta   90.00
_cell.angle_gamma   90.00
#
_symmetry.space_group_name_H-M   'P 1'
#
loop_
_entity.id
_entity.type
_entity.pdbx_description
1 polymer ?
#
loop_
_entity_poly.entity_id
_entity_poly.type
_entity_poly.pdbx_seq_one_letter_code
_entity_poly.pdbx_strand_id
1 'polypeptide(L)' 'MPFTDEELEGVRAAAAAEGKSLKQYLHDLGVREMHRKRFITGAAAWADKLRTEFDEAFPEEIPPSQRRDGAAAA' A
#
# COMPACT_ATOMS: atom_id res chain seq x y z
N MET A 1 -18.81 -3.17 -15.80
CA MET A 1 -18.02 -2.60 -16.91
C MET A 1 -17.21 -3.74 -17.51
N PRO A 2 -17.49 -4.17 -18.75
CA PRO A 2 -16.57 -5.05 -19.48
C PRO A 2 -15.31 -4.27 -19.88
N PHE A 3 -14.20 -4.97 -20.08
CA PHE A 3 -12.99 -4.39 -20.67
C PHE A 3 -13.27 -3.95 -22.11
N THR A 4 -12.63 -2.85 -22.52
CA THR A 4 -12.49 -2.46 -23.93
C THR A 4 -11.53 -3.43 -24.65
N ASP A 5 -11.56 -3.41 -25.99
CA ASP A 5 -10.67 -4.25 -26.79
C ASP A 5 -9.20 -3.90 -26.59
N GLU A 6 -8.88 -2.62 -26.46
CA GLU A 6 -7.52 -2.12 -26.17
C GLU A 6 -7.03 -2.61 -24.80
N GLU A 7 -7.87 -2.52 -23.77
CA GLU A 7 -7.54 -3.06 -22.45
C GLU A 7 -7.35 -4.58 -22.49
N LEU A 8 -8.19 -5.30 -23.24
CA LEU A 8 -8.03 -6.75 -23.42
C LEU A 8 -6.74 -7.11 -24.16
N GLU A 9 -6.33 -6.35 -25.17
CA GLU A 9 -5.07 -6.55 -25.88
C GLU A 9 -3.87 -6.33 -24.94
N GLY A 10 -3.90 -5.26 -24.14
CA GLY A 10 -2.88 -5.01 -23.12
C GLY A 10 -2.77 -6.15 -22.10
N VAL A 11 -3.90 -6.66 -21.61
CA VAL A 11 -3.91 -7.78 -20.66
C VAL A 11 -3.40 -9.07 -21.31
N ARG A 12 -3.74 -9.33 -22.58
CA ARG A 12 -3.22 -10.50 -23.32
C ARG A 12 -1.70 -10.40 -23.53
N ALA A 13 -1.19 -9.23 -23.90
CA ALA A 13 0.25 -9.00 -24.06
C ALA A 13 1.00 -9.24 -22.73
N ALA A 14 0.47 -8.75 -21.62
CA ALA A 14 1.05 -8.97 -20.29
C ALA A 14 1.01 -10.45 -19.87
N ALA A 15 -0.11 -11.14 -20.14
CA ALA A 15 -0.21 -12.59 -19.90
C ALA A 15 0.82 -13.38 -20.72
N ALA A 16 1.00 -13.03 -22.00
CA ALA A 16 1.98 -13.65 -22.88
C ALA A 16 3.43 -13.40 -22.41
N ALA A 17 3.74 -12.18 -21.95
CA ALA A 17 5.05 -11.85 -21.38
C ALA A 17 5.38 -12.68 -20.12
N GLU A 18 4.37 -13.05 -19.34
CA GLU A 18 4.50 -13.97 -18.19
C GLU A 18 4.37 -15.45 -18.57
N GLY A 19 4.18 -15.80 -19.86
CA GLY A 19 3.99 -17.18 -20.32
C GLY A 19 2.68 -17.83 -19.85
N LYS A 20 1.66 -17.02 -19.52
CA LYS A 20 0.40 -17.45 -18.91
C LYS A 20 -0.77 -17.33 -19.89
N SER A 21 -1.79 -18.15 -19.67
CA SER A 21 -3.09 -17.92 -20.30
C SER A 21 -3.75 -16.66 -19.74
N LEU A 22 -4.59 -16.00 -20.54
CA LEU A 22 -5.36 -14.82 -20.11
C LEU A 22 -6.15 -15.08 -18.82
N LYS A 23 -6.78 -16.25 -18.71
CA LYS A 23 -7.54 -16.65 -17.51
C LYS A 23 -6.64 -16.78 -16.28
N GLN A 24 -5.49 -17.45 -16.41
CA GLN A 24 -4.55 -17.60 -15.29
C GLN A 24 -3.99 -16.26 -14.85
N TYR A 25 -3.65 -15.40 -15.81
CA TYR A 25 -3.12 -14.07 -15.55
C TYR A 25 -4.14 -13.19 -14.78
N LEU A 26 -5.40 -13.16 -15.23
CA LEU A 26 -6.46 -12.43 -14.55
C LEU A 26 -6.73 -12.95 -13.13
N HIS A 27 -6.71 -14.27 -12.95
CA HIS A 27 -6.83 -14.88 -11.63
C HIS A 27 -5.69 -14.44 -10.70
N ASP A 28 -4.44 -14.55 -11.17
CA ASP A 28 -3.26 -14.17 -10.40
C ASP A 28 -3.26 -12.68 -10.05
N LEU A 29 -3.74 -11.83 -10.95
CA LEU A 29 -3.86 -10.39 -10.72
C LEU A 29 -4.83 -10.10 -9.57
N GLY A 30 -5.97 -10.78 -9.52
CA GLY A 30 -6.94 -10.65 -8.42
C GLY A 30 -6.35 -11.09 -7.07
N VAL A 31 -5.63 -12.21 -7.04
CA VAL A 31 -4.95 -12.71 -5.83
C VAL A 31 -3.85 -11.74 -5.38
N ARG A 32 -3.04 -11.23 -6.33
CA ARG A 32 -1.98 -10.26 -6.06
C ARG A 32 -2.53 -8.96 -5.49
N GLU A 33 -3.62 -8.46 -6.05
CA GLU A 33 -4.29 -7.24 -5.57
C GLU A 33 -4.89 -7.43 -4.16
N MET A 34 -5.48 -8.60 -3.88
CA MET A 34 -5.93 -8.95 -2.54
C MET A 34 -4.77 -8.96 -1.53
N HIS A 35 -3.65 -9.59 -1.86
CA HIS A 35 -2.46 -9.60 -1.00
C HIS A 35 -1.89 -8.19 -0.80
N ARG A 36 -1.81 -7.38 -1.85
CA ARG A 36 -1.36 -5.99 -1.78
C ARG A 36 -2.20 -5.18 -0.79
N LYS A 37 -3.54 -5.28 -0.87
CA LYS A 37 -4.44 -4.58 0.07
C LYS A 37 -4.21 -5.01 1.51
N ARG A 38 -4.12 -6.32 1.77
CA ARG A 38 -3.86 -6.86 3.12
C ARG A 38 -2.52 -6.38 3.67
N PHE A 39 -1.48 -6.40 2.84
CA PHE A 39 -0.16 -5.91 3.21
C PHE A 39 -0.18 -4.42 3.57
N ILE A 40 -0.77 -3.58 2.72
CA ILE A 40 -0.84 -2.13 2.96
C ILE A 40 -1.61 -1.83 4.26
N THR A 41 -2.75 -2.48 4.49
CA THR A 41 -3.51 -2.31 5.73
C THR A 41 -2.69 -2.73 6.95
N GLY A 42 -1.99 -3.88 6.88
CA GLY A 42 -1.13 -4.34 7.97
C GLY A 42 0.04 -3.39 8.23
N ALA A 43 0.71 -2.92 7.18
CA ALA A 43 1.84 -1.99 7.28
C ALA A 43 1.42 -0.64 7.86
N ALA A 44 0.27 -0.10 7.44
CA ALA A 44 -0.27 1.14 8.01
C ALA A 44 -0.58 0.99 9.51
N ALA A 45 -1.29 -0.08 9.88
CA ALA A 45 -1.61 -0.34 11.29
C ALA A 45 -0.36 -0.59 12.15
N TRP A 46 0.70 -1.17 11.57
CA TRP A 46 1.97 -1.37 12.27
C TRP A 46 2.76 -0.06 12.42
N ALA A 47 2.79 0.77 11.37
CA ALA A 47 3.40 2.09 11.42
C ALA A 47 2.72 2.99 12.47
N ASP A 48 1.40 2.94 12.58
CA ASP A 48 0.66 3.71 13.58
C ASP A 48 0.98 3.26 15.01
N LYS A 49 1.23 1.96 15.24
CA LYS A 49 1.67 1.46 16.56
C LYS A 49 3.06 1.94 16.94
N LEU A 50 4.00 1.89 16.00
CA LEU A 50 5.38 2.31 16.25
C LEU A 50 5.56 3.83 16.28
N ARG A 51 4.60 4.59 15.73
CA ARG A 51 4.66 6.05 15.69
C ARG A 51 4.92 6.64 17.08
N THR A 52 4.17 6.20 18.08
CA THR A 52 4.32 6.70 19.46
C THR A 52 5.70 6.41 20.03
N GLU A 53 6.20 5.17 19.88
CA GLU A 53 7.54 4.79 20.37
C GLU A 53 8.64 5.59 19.66
N PHE A 54 8.46 5.87 18.36
CA PHE A 54 9.41 6.67 17.57
C PHE A 54 9.39 8.14 17.99
N ASP A 55 8.20 8.72 18.17
CA ASP A 55 8.03 10.11 18.61
C ASP A 55 8.62 10.32 20.02
N GLU A 56 8.47 9.34 20.92
CA GLU A 56 9.09 9.36 22.25
C GLU A 56 10.63 9.25 22.20
N ALA A 57 11.17 8.43 21.30
CA ALA A 57 12.62 8.26 21.15
C ALA A 57 13.30 9.42 20.40
N PHE A 58 12.59 10.07 19.49
CA PHE A 58 13.10 11.13 18.61
C PHE A 58 12.17 12.36 18.60
N PRO A 59 11.99 13.04 19.75
CA PRO A 59 11.02 14.13 19.88
C PRO A 59 11.32 15.34 18.98
N GLU A 60 12.59 15.56 18.61
CA GLU A 60 13.02 16.67 17.75
C GLU A 60 12.61 16.48 16.29
N GLU A 61 12.44 15.23 15.85
CA GLU A 61 12.05 14.88 14.48
C GLU A 61 10.53 14.97 14.27
N ILE A 62 9.76 15.16 15.36
CA ILE A 62 8.31 15.37 15.27
C ILE A 62 8.07 16.71 14.57
N PRO A 63 7.32 16.73 13.45
CA PRO A 63 7.00 17.95 12.74
C PRO A 63 6.38 18.99 13.69
N PRO A 64 6.75 20.29 13.60
CA PRO A 64 6.26 21.31 14.51
C PRO A 64 4.73 21.40 14.58
N SER A 65 4.02 21.06 13.50
CA SER A 65 2.56 21.03 13.43
C SER A 65 1.89 19.88 14.16
N GLN A 66 2.65 18.87 14.59
CA GLN A 66 2.17 17.63 15.23
C GLN A 66 2.68 17.47 16.67
N ARG A 67 3.65 18.29 17.08
CA ARG A 67 4.13 18.35 18.46
C ARG A 67 2.94 18.79 19.33
N ARG A 68 2.40 17.87 20.15
CA ARG A 68 1.37 18.24 21.13
C ARG A 68 1.94 19.38 21.97
N ASP A 69 1.23 20.50 22.08
CA ASP A 69 1.57 21.63 22.93
C ASP A 69 1.63 21.17 24.40
N GLY A 70 2.76 20.57 24.76
CA GLY A 70 3.08 20.03 26.09
C GLY A 70 4.33 20.69 26.66
N ALA A 71 4.61 21.93 26.24
CA ALA A 71 5.60 22.80 26.86
C ALA A 71 4.89 24.07 27.33
N ALA A 72 3.98 23.93 28.30
CA ALA A 72 3.70 25.04 29.19
C ALA A 72 4.98 25.28 29.99
N ALA A 73 5.62 26.41 29.70
CA ALA A 73 6.69 26.98 30.48
C ALA A 73 6.24 27.24 31.92
N ALA A 74 7.03 26.78 32.91
CA ALA A 74 7.48 27.50 34.11
C ALA A 74 8.17 26.51 35.07
#